data_AF-A0A8I6R8F2-F1
#
_entry.id   AF-A0A8I6R8F2-F1
#
_cell.length_a   1.000
_cell.length_b   1.000
_cell.length_c   1.000
_cell.angle_alpha   90.00
_cell.angle_beta   90.00
_cell.angle_gamma   90.00
#
_symmetry.space_group_name_H-M   'P 1'
#
loop_
_entity.id
_entity.type
_entity.pdbx_description
1 polymer ?
#
loop_
_entity_poly.entity_id
_entity_poly.type
_entity_poly.pdbx_seq_one_letter_code
_entity_poly.pdbx_strand_id
1 'polypeptide(L)'
;MITGRKPWRKNLWENQGYPDNYTDASFLEELKKNINVREVTFKEAFLGSSLITQQLCIIVFFSLNFYYMHNNLISSEVLFVCLCITATIGYIFYVIVDALANVPLFSCAMAWKAMMSSIQKLDKKRHLKAIVYFLLLGFVLSPVLKTLTESVSTDTIYAMTVFIMGIHMVFFDYGLRAVIVSSSLSLNAAVFASVCLASRLATPFDTFVLLTCSILHFLLCPLLLSKLSNYPLMILIIMATLSLYGLYQVDKVLTSIFFCSVIFINFICPYLFVRWHAYKDNIYGPWDEAVVEDLG
;
A
#
# COMPACT_ATOMS: atom_id res chain seq x y z
N MET A 1 -57.38 -16.67 -26.56
CA MET A 1 -57.13 -17.62 -25.45
C MET A 1 -55.98 -17.06 -24.63
N ILE A 2 -56.25 -16.66 -23.39
CA ILE A 2 -55.25 -16.06 -22.50
C ILE A 2 -54.51 -17.22 -21.84
N THR A 3 -53.26 -17.47 -22.24
CA THR A 3 -52.41 -18.49 -21.63
C THR A 3 -52.01 -18.01 -20.23
N GLY A 4 -52.73 -18.49 -19.20
CA GLY A 4 -52.42 -18.20 -17.80
C GLY A 4 -51.03 -18.76 -17.44
N ARG A 5 -50.11 -17.88 -17.05
CA ARG A 5 -48.81 -18.30 -16.51
C ARG A 5 -49.03 -19.06 -15.20
N LYS A 6 -48.28 -20.15 -14.99
CA LYS A 6 -48.28 -20.85 -13.71
C LYS A 6 -47.93 -19.85 -12.58
N PRO A 7 -48.63 -19.92 -11.43
CA PRO A 7 -48.35 -19.03 -10.31
C PRO A 7 -46.93 -19.27 -9.79
N TRP A 8 -46.23 -18.18 -9.47
CA TRP A 8 -44.90 -18.26 -8.89
C TRP A 8 -44.95 -18.96 -7.52
N ARG A 9 -43.99 -19.86 -7.28
CA ARG A 9 -43.84 -20.58 -6.02
C ARG A 9 -42.39 -20.49 -5.56
N LYS A 10 -42.17 -20.07 -4.32
CA LYS A 10 -40.86 -20.13 -3.68
C LYS A 10 -40.56 -21.59 -3.33
N ASN A 11 -39.68 -22.22 -4.09
CA ASN A 11 -39.27 -23.60 -3.88
C ASN A 11 -37.77 -23.64 -3.64
N LEU A 12 -37.35 -24.02 -2.43
CA LEU A 12 -35.93 -24.13 -2.07
C LEU A 12 -35.41 -25.54 -2.32
N TRP A 13 -36.25 -26.56 -2.12
CA TRP A 13 -35.92 -27.99 -2.28
C TRP A 13 -37.17 -28.77 -2.70
N GLU A 14 -37.06 -29.58 -3.75
CA GLU A 14 -38.10 -30.51 -4.20
C GLU A 14 -37.45 -31.82 -4.62
N ASN A 15 -37.94 -32.94 -4.05
CA ASN A 15 -37.36 -34.25 -4.34
C ASN A 15 -37.86 -34.74 -5.69
N GLN A 16 -36.94 -34.91 -6.64
CA GLN A 16 -37.23 -35.31 -8.02
C GLN A 16 -37.05 -36.83 -8.25
N GLY A 17 -36.96 -37.64 -7.19
CA GLY A 17 -36.83 -39.10 -7.29
C GLY A 17 -35.41 -39.61 -7.51
N TYR A 18 -34.41 -38.74 -7.42
CA TYR A 18 -32.99 -39.08 -7.44
C TYR A 18 -32.37 -38.91 -6.06
N PRO A 19 -31.34 -39.68 -5.70
CA PRO A 19 -30.60 -39.46 -4.47
C PRO A 19 -29.91 -38.09 -4.48
N ASP A 20 -29.71 -37.48 -3.32
CA ASP A 20 -29.16 -36.12 -3.17
C ASP A 20 -27.75 -35.95 -3.77
N ASN A 21 -27.02 -37.04 -3.98
CA ASN A 21 -25.70 -37.07 -4.59
C ASN A 21 -25.71 -37.51 -6.07
N TYR A 22 -26.88 -37.56 -6.72
CA TYR A 22 -26.97 -37.88 -8.14
C TYR A 22 -26.25 -36.80 -8.97
N THR A 23 -25.39 -37.26 -9.88
CA THR A 23 -24.73 -36.43 -10.89
C THR A 23 -25.00 -37.08 -12.25
N ASP A 24 -25.48 -36.30 -13.22
CA ASP A 24 -25.82 -36.82 -14.53
C ASP A 24 -24.58 -37.27 -15.31
N ALA A 25 -24.71 -38.26 -16.21
CA ALA A 25 -23.60 -38.73 -17.04
C ALA A 25 -23.05 -37.62 -17.96
N SER A 26 -23.91 -36.67 -18.36
CA SER A 26 -23.54 -35.51 -19.18
C SER A 26 -22.83 -34.39 -18.40
N PHE A 27 -22.72 -34.50 -17.07
CA PHE A 27 -22.23 -33.42 -16.21
C PHE A 27 -20.85 -32.88 -16.61
N LEU A 28 -19.94 -33.75 -17.04
CA LEU A 28 -18.60 -33.36 -17.47
C LEU A 28 -18.53 -32.89 -18.92
N GLU A 29 -19.59 -33.08 -19.71
CA GLU A 29 -19.66 -32.61 -21.11
C GLU A 29 -19.70 -31.08 -21.18
N GLU A 30 -20.22 -30.42 -20.14
CA GLU A 30 -20.29 -28.96 -20.02
C GLU A 30 -19.02 -28.34 -19.40
N LEU A 31 -18.02 -29.17 -19.06
CA LEU A 31 -16.75 -28.69 -18.52
C LEU A 31 -16.01 -27.86 -19.57
N LYS A 32 -15.75 -26.60 -19.23
CA LYS A 32 -15.01 -25.67 -20.07
C LYS A 32 -13.74 -25.26 -19.36
N LYS A 33 -12.62 -25.26 -20.07
CA LYS A 33 -11.34 -24.79 -19.53
C LYS A 33 -11.02 -23.41 -20.08
N ASN A 34 -10.46 -22.55 -19.23
CA ASN A 34 -9.76 -21.34 -19.62
C ASN A 34 -10.60 -20.30 -20.40
N ILE A 35 -11.92 -20.21 -20.17
CA ILE A 35 -12.83 -19.30 -20.89
C ILE A 35 -12.42 -17.82 -20.74
N ASN A 36 -11.87 -17.43 -19.57
CA ASN A 36 -11.56 -16.04 -19.22
C ASN A 36 -10.07 -15.84 -18.85
N VAL A 37 -9.14 -16.54 -19.50
CA VAL A 37 -7.71 -16.35 -19.20
C VAL A 37 -7.23 -15.04 -19.82
N ARG A 38 -7.07 -14.01 -18.98
CA ARG A 38 -6.33 -12.80 -19.34
C ARG A 38 -4.83 -13.11 -19.29
N GLU A 39 -4.17 -13.06 -20.44
CA GLU A 39 -2.71 -13.07 -20.50
C GLU A 39 -2.17 -11.78 -19.89
N VAL A 40 -1.31 -11.91 -18.88
CA VAL A 40 -0.63 -10.76 -18.28
C VAL A 40 0.68 -10.55 -19.01
N THR A 41 0.86 -9.36 -19.58
CA THR A 41 2.10 -9.03 -20.27
C THR A 41 3.22 -8.78 -19.27
N PHE A 42 4.48 -8.99 -19.68
CA PHE A 42 5.64 -8.66 -18.84
C PHE A 42 5.64 -7.20 -18.41
N LYS A 43 5.19 -6.27 -19.27
CA LYS A 43 5.09 -4.85 -18.94
C LYS A 43 4.11 -4.60 -17.80
N GLU A 44 2.93 -5.22 -17.82
CA GLU A 44 1.95 -5.09 -16.74
C GLU A 44 2.48 -5.69 -15.43
N ALA A 45 3.11 -6.87 -15.51
CA ALA A 45 3.72 -7.52 -14.34
C ALA A 45 4.86 -6.67 -13.75
N PHE A 46 5.69 -6.07 -14.60
CA PHE A 46 6.77 -5.15 -14.21
C PHE A 46 6.23 -3.88 -13.54
N LEU A 47 5.17 -3.28 -14.10
CA LEU A 47 4.51 -2.12 -13.50
C LEU A 47 3.90 -2.48 -12.14
N GLY A 48 3.31 -3.67 -12.00
CA GLY A 48 2.82 -4.17 -10.71
C GLY A 48 3.94 -4.33 -9.67
N SER A 49 5.04 -4.99 -10.04
CA SER A 49 6.19 -5.16 -9.14
C SER A 49 6.89 -3.85 -8.77
N SER A 50 6.80 -2.84 -9.64
CA SER A 50 7.36 -1.51 -9.36
C SER A 50 6.72 -0.87 -8.13
N LEU A 51 5.42 -1.10 -7.89
CA LEU A 51 4.71 -0.59 -6.72
C LEU A 51 5.20 -1.26 -5.42
N ILE A 52 5.52 -2.55 -5.48
CA ILE A 52 6.13 -3.28 -4.35
C ILE A 52 7.49 -2.66 -4.01
N THR A 53 8.29 -2.38 -5.04
CA THR A 53 9.62 -1.78 -4.85
C THR A 53 9.55 -0.35 -4.35
N GLN A 54 8.56 0.44 -4.76
CA GLN A 54 8.32 1.76 -4.19
C GLN A 54 8.04 1.68 -2.69
N GLN A 55 7.21 0.73 -2.23
CA GLN A 55 6.97 0.53 -0.79
C GLN A 55 8.24 0.08 -0.05
N LEU A 56 9.04 -0.79 -0.66
CA LEU A 56 10.34 -1.17 -0.10
C LEU A 56 11.27 0.06 0.05
N CYS A 57 11.28 0.98 -0.92
CA CYS A 57 12.04 2.23 -0.82
C CYS A 57 11.54 3.12 0.35
N ILE A 58 10.23 3.18 0.58
CA ILE A 58 9.65 3.93 1.71
C ILE A 58 10.15 3.37 3.05
N ILE A 59 10.16 2.03 3.20
CA ILE A 59 10.70 1.36 4.39
C ILE A 59 12.19 1.68 4.56
N VAL A 60 12.96 1.70 3.47
CA VAL A 60 14.39 2.07 3.50
C VAL A 60 14.57 3.52 3.93
N PHE A 61 13.80 4.47 3.39
CA PHE A 61 13.88 5.87 3.81
C PHE A 61 13.55 6.05 5.30
N PHE A 62 12.51 5.40 5.79
CA PHE A 62 12.19 5.40 7.22
C PHE A 62 13.35 4.80 8.05
N SER A 63 13.91 3.67 7.62
CA SER A 63 15.02 2.99 8.31
C SER A 63 16.30 3.83 8.32
N LEU A 64 16.58 4.57 7.24
CA LEU A 64 17.68 5.52 7.16
C LEU A 64 17.50 6.68 8.16
N ASN A 65 16.29 7.25 8.26
CA ASN A 65 15.99 8.27 9.26
C ASN A 65 16.23 7.74 10.68
N PHE A 66 15.76 6.54 11.00
CA PHE A 66 16.05 5.89 12.27
C PHE A 66 17.56 5.72 12.49
N TYR A 67 18.30 5.21 11.50
CA TYR A 67 19.74 5.01 11.60
C TYR A 67 20.50 6.31 11.88
N TYR A 68 20.17 7.40 11.17
CA TYR A 68 20.81 8.70 11.38
C TYR A 68 20.50 9.27 12.77
N MET A 69 19.27 9.10 13.26
CA MET A 69 18.91 9.51 14.63
C MET A 69 19.61 8.66 15.68
N HIS A 70 19.58 7.33 15.56
CA HIS A 70 20.12 6.40 16.54
C HIS A 70 21.63 6.58 16.74
N ASN A 71 22.35 6.90 15.65
CA ASN A 71 23.79 7.17 15.70
C ASN A 71 24.15 8.65 15.97
N ASN A 72 23.17 9.51 16.31
CA ASN A 72 23.35 10.94 16.55
C ASN A 72 24.01 11.70 15.39
N LEU A 73 23.81 11.24 14.14
CA LEU A 73 24.32 11.89 12.94
C LEU A 73 23.45 13.09 12.51
N ILE A 74 22.17 13.06 12.87
CA ILE A 74 21.21 14.16 12.65
C ILE A 74 20.49 14.41 13.97
N SER A 75 20.37 15.67 14.38
CA SER A 75 19.60 16.04 15.56
C SER A 75 18.09 15.90 15.30
N SER A 76 17.35 15.47 16.31
CA SER A 76 15.91 15.23 16.20
C SER A 76 15.14 16.51 15.85
N GLU A 77 15.61 17.68 16.28
CA GLU A 77 15.03 18.99 15.95
C GLU A 77 15.16 19.29 14.46
N VAL A 78 16.35 19.08 13.88
CA VAL A 78 16.61 19.30 12.46
C VAL A 78 15.75 18.35 11.63
N LEU A 79 15.71 17.07 12.00
CA LEU A 79 14.88 16.10 11.30
C LEU A 79 13.40 16.46 11.40
N PHE A 80 12.92 16.88 12.57
CA PHE A 80 11.52 17.30 12.76
C PHE A 80 11.15 18.48 11.85
N VAL A 81 12.02 19.48 11.73
CA VAL A 81 11.83 20.61 10.82
C VAL A 81 11.80 20.13 9.37
N CYS A 82 12.73 19.26 8.97
CA CYS A 82 12.73 18.65 7.65
C CYS A 82 11.42 17.90 7.36
N LEU A 83 10.93 17.10 8.32
CA LEU A 83 9.65 16.37 8.18
C LEU A 83 8.47 17.33 8.03
N CYS A 84 8.43 18.43 8.78
CA CYS A 84 7.40 19.47 8.64
C CYS A 84 7.44 20.13 7.25
N ILE A 85 8.63 20.45 6.75
CA ILE A 85 8.82 21.02 5.41
C ILE A 85 8.38 20.01 4.34
N THR A 86 8.82 18.76 4.44
CA THR A 86 8.42 17.71 3.48
C THR A 86 6.92 17.46 3.52
N ALA A 87 6.29 17.44 4.69
CA ALA A 87 4.84 17.27 4.83
C ALA A 87 4.06 18.45 4.20
N THR A 88 4.52 19.69 4.42
CA THR A 88 3.87 20.88 3.85
C THR A 88 4.03 20.94 2.33
N ILE A 89 5.23 20.68 1.80
CA ILE A 89 5.48 20.60 0.34
C ILE A 89 4.66 19.47 -0.27
N GLY A 90 4.67 18.28 0.35
CA GLY A 90 3.89 17.12 -0.11
C GLY A 90 2.39 17.40 -0.13
N TYR A 91 1.87 18.11 0.87
CA TYR A 91 0.47 18.51 0.92
C TYR A 91 0.10 19.54 -0.16
N ILE A 92 0.95 20.56 -0.38
CA ILE A 92 0.75 21.53 -1.46
C ILE A 92 0.74 20.81 -2.81
N PHE A 93 1.70 19.92 -3.02
CA PHE A 93 1.79 19.12 -4.24
C PHE A 93 0.55 18.22 -4.43
N TYR A 94 0.07 17.56 -3.37
CA TYR A 94 -1.16 16.77 -3.39
C TYR A 94 -2.36 17.60 -3.88
N VAL A 95 -2.57 18.79 -3.29
CA VAL A 95 -3.67 19.69 -3.66
C VAL A 95 -3.56 20.15 -5.11
N ILE A 96 -2.34 20.45 -5.59
CA ILE A 96 -2.10 20.85 -6.98
C ILE A 96 -2.45 19.69 -7.93
N VAL A 97 -1.96 18.48 -7.67
CA VAL A 97 -2.23 17.31 -8.53
C VAL A 97 -3.73 16.99 -8.56
N ASP A 98 -4.40 17.03 -7.41
CA ASP A 98 -5.84 16.76 -7.32
C ASP A 98 -6.67 17.82 -8.06
N ALA A 99 -6.28 19.10 -7.95
CA ALA A 99 -6.95 20.19 -8.66
C ALA A 99 -6.73 20.11 -10.18
N LEU A 100 -5.52 19.74 -10.63
CA LEU A 100 -5.17 19.66 -12.06
C LEU A 100 -5.70 18.41 -12.75
N ALA A 101 -6.06 17.36 -12.01
CA ALA A 101 -6.52 16.09 -12.59
C ALA A 101 -7.73 16.24 -13.54
N ASN A 102 -8.55 17.28 -13.37
CA ASN A 102 -9.77 17.52 -14.16
C ASN A 102 -9.71 18.77 -15.04
N VAL A 103 -8.54 19.40 -15.20
CA VAL A 103 -8.40 20.67 -15.95
C VAL A 103 -7.60 20.43 -17.24
N PRO A 104 -8.13 20.79 -18.42
CA PRO A 104 -7.35 20.71 -19.67
C PRO A 104 -6.15 21.67 -19.62
N LEU A 105 -4.99 21.16 -20.04
CA LEU A 105 -3.63 21.70 -19.82
C LEU A 105 -3.38 23.15 -20.32
N PHE A 106 -4.28 23.73 -21.12
CA PHE A 106 -4.01 24.92 -21.92
C PHE A 106 -4.44 26.26 -21.30
N SER A 107 -5.01 26.30 -20.09
CA SER A 107 -5.43 27.57 -19.46
C SER A 107 -4.98 27.72 -18.00
N CYS A 108 -3.96 28.56 -17.78
CA CYS A 108 -3.46 28.93 -16.46
C CYS A 108 -4.56 29.54 -15.56
N ALA A 109 -5.47 30.34 -16.14
CA ALA A 109 -6.58 30.93 -15.42
C ALA A 109 -7.59 29.88 -14.90
N MET A 110 -7.84 28.80 -15.66
CA MET A 110 -8.70 27.70 -15.22
C MET A 110 -8.02 26.84 -14.15
N ALA A 111 -6.72 26.56 -14.29
CA ALA A 111 -5.93 25.87 -13.28
C ALA A 111 -5.93 26.62 -11.94
N TRP A 112 -5.74 27.94 -11.97
CA TRP A 112 -5.80 28.78 -10.77
C TRP A 112 -7.17 28.72 -10.09
N LYS A 113 -8.26 28.82 -10.86
CA LYS A 113 -9.63 28.72 -10.32
C LYS A 113 -9.91 27.34 -9.73
N ALA A 114 -9.49 26.26 -10.40
CA ALA A 114 -9.65 24.89 -9.90
C ALA A 114 -8.87 24.66 -8.60
N MET A 115 -7.63 25.15 -8.53
CA MET A 115 -6.81 25.09 -7.31
C MET A 115 -7.46 25.85 -6.16
N MET A 116 -7.91 27.09 -6.39
CA MET A 116 -8.61 27.89 -5.38
C MET A 116 -9.91 27.24 -4.90
N SER A 117 -10.67 26.62 -5.81
CA SER A 117 -11.90 25.90 -5.45
C SER A 117 -11.63 24.65 -4.61
N SER A 118 -10.54 23.93 -4.90
CA SER A 118 -10.11 22.76 -4.11
C SER A 118 -9.68 23.19 -2.71
N ILE A 119 -8.94 24.31 -2.61
CA ILE A 119 -8.55 24.91 -1.32
C ILE A 119 -9.76 25.38 -0.50
N GLN A 120 -10.81 25.87 -1.15
CA GLN A 120 -12.06 26.27 -0.48
C GLN A 120 -12.89 25.08 -0.01
N LYS A 121 -12.86 23.94 -0.73
CA LYS A 121 -13.52 22.69 -0.33
C LYS A 121 -12.84 22.00 0.85
N LEU A 122 -11.57 22.30 1.11
CA LEU A 122 -10.87 21.78 2.28
C LEU A 122 -11.58 22.23 3.55
N ASP A 123 -12.04 21.28 4.34
CA ASP A 123 -12.48 21.56 5.71
C ASP A 123 -11.23 21.83 6.58
N LYS A 124 -10.73 23.06 6.47
CA LYS A 124 -9.53 23.54 7.17
C LYS A 124 -9.62 23.26 8.68
N LYS A 125 -10.83 23.31 9.26
CA LYS A 125 -11.04 23.06 10.69
C LYS A 125 -10.81 21.59 11.04
N ARG A 126 -11.32 20.65 10.23
CA ARG A 126 -11.07 19.21 10.45
C ARG A 126 -9.60 18.85 10.31
N HIS A 127 -8.94 19.31 9.25
CA HIS A 127 -7.52 19.02 9.02
C HIS A 127 -6.62 19.63 10.10
N LEU A 128 -6.87 20.89 10.48
CA LEU A 128 -6.13 21.54 11.57
C LEU A 128 -6.33 20.80 12.90
N LYS A 129 -7.57 20.42 13.23
CA LYS A 129 -7.85 19.61 14.43
C LYS A 129 -7.09 18.30 14.42
N ALA A 130 -7.09 17.57 13.30
CA ALA A 130 -6.36 16.31 13.18
C ALA A 130 -4.84 16.49 13.40
N ILE A 131 -4.24 17.53 12.79
CA ILE A 131 -2.82 17.85 12.97
C ILE A 131 -2.53 18.19 14.44
N VAL A 132 -3.34 19.05 15.04
CA VAL A 132 -3.16 19.46 16.45
C VAL A 132 -3.31 18.26 17.39
N TYR A 133 -4.33 17.41 17.19
CA TYR A 133 -4.50 16.20 17.99
C TYR A 133 -3.32 15.24 17.81
N PHE A 134 -2.85 15.06 16.59
CA PHE A 134 -1.68 14.21 16.32
C PHE A 134 -0.43 14.71 17.03
N LEU A 135 -0.11 16.01 16.90
CA LEU A 135 1.08 16.59 17.53
C LEU A 135 0.99 16.55 19.06
N LEU A 136 -0.16 16.93 19.64
CA LEU A 136 -0.34 16.94 21.08
C LEU A 136 -0.34 15.54 21.68
N LEU A 137 -1.18 14.63 21.15
CA LEU A 137 -1.26 13.27 21.68
C LEU A 137 0.03 12.49 21.42
N GLY A 138 0.62 12.63 20.23
CA GLY A 138 1.89 12.01 19.90
C GLY A 138 2.99 12.44 20.87
N PHE A 139 3.12 13.74 21.12
CA PHE A 139 4.14 14.26 22.04
C PHE A 139 3.91 13.80 23.49
N VAL A 140 2.67 13.90 23.99
CA VAL A 140 2.32 13.51 25.36
C VAL A 140 2.51 12.00 25.59
N LEU A 141 2.20 11.17 24.61
CA LEU A 141 2.34 9.71 24.71
C LEU A 141 3.76 9.21 24.45
N SER A 142 4.65 10.04 23.92
CA SER A 142 6.00 9.62 23.53
C SER A 142 6.83 8.98 24.65
N PRO A 143 6.81 9.45 25.92
CA PRO A 143 7.50 8.78 27.02
C PRO A 143 6.98 7.35 27.27
N VAL A 144 5.66 7.14 27.13
CA VAL A 144 5.03 5.83 27.28
C VAL A 144 5.43 4.91 26.11
N LEU A 145 5.41 5.44 24.88
CA LEU A 145 5.78 4.68 23.69
C LEU A 145 7.26 4.28 23.69
N LYS A 146 8.15 5.16 24.19
CA LYS A 146 9.57 4.84 24.38
C LYS A 146 9.77 3.67 25.35
N THR A 147 9.07 3.70 26.48
CA THR A 147 9.27 2.72 27.57
C THR A 147 8.60 1.37 27.31
N LEU A 148 7.62 1.31 26.39
CA LEU A 148 6.80 0.12 26.13
C LEU A 148 7.62 -1.14 25.80
N THR A 149 8.67 -0.98 25.00
CA THR A 149 9.53 -2.10 24.55
C THR A 149 10.98 -1.94 25.00
N GLU A 150 11.23 -1.07 25.98
CA GLU A 150 12.57 -0.78 26.51
C GLU A 150 13.23 -2.01 27.16
N SER A 151 12.45 -2.88 27.80
CA SER A 151 12.91 -4.09 28.48
C SER A 151 13.26 -5.26 27.54
N VAL A 152 12.85 -5.20 26.27
CA VAL A 152 13.14 -6.24 25.28
C VAL A 152 14.55 -6.02 24.71
N SER A 153 15.29 -7.10 24.44
CA SER A 153 16.64 -7.00 23.88
C SER A 153 16.65 -6.33 22.49
N THR A 154 17.72 -5.61 22.19
CA THR A 154 17.87 -4.85 20.93
C THR A 154 17.85 -5.74 19.69
N ASP A 155 18.49 -6.92 19.74
CA ASP A 155 18.51 -7.87 18.62
C ASP A 155 17.09 -8.37 18.29
N THR A 156 16.30 -8.68 19.32
CA THR A 156 14.90 -9.09 19.15
C THR A 156 14.06 -7.95 18.59
N ILE A 157 14.28 -6.71 19.03
CA ILE A 157 13.59 -5.54 18.48
C ILE A 157 13.88 -5.36 16.99
N TYR A 158 15.14 -5.47 16.56
CA TYR A 158 15.48 -5.38 15.14
C TYR A 158 14.88 -6.54 14.33
N ALA A 159 14.96 -7.78 14.82
CA ALA A 159 14.35 -8.93 14.15
C ALA A 159 12.82 -8.78 14.02
N MET A 160 12.14 -8.38 15.09
CA MET A 160 10.69 -8.14 15.09
C MET A 160 10.31 -7.01 14.14
N THR A 161 11.08 -5.92 14.13
CA THR A 161 10.85 -4.79 13.22
C THR A 161 10.90 -5.25 11.76
N VAL A 162 11.93 -6.02 11.37
CA VAL A 162 12.04 -6.55 9.99
C VAL A 162 10.84 -7.44 9.65
N PHE A 163 10.45 -8.34 10.56
CA PHE A 163 9.30 -9.22 10.36
C PHE A 163 7.99 -8.44 10.20
N ILE A 164 7.73 -7.45 11.06
CA ILE A 164 6.51 -6.64 11.05
C ILE A 164 6.49 -5.69 9.84
N MET A 165 7.65 -5.17 9.41
CA MET A 165 7.75 -4.44 8.14
C MET A 165 7.45 -5.36 6.94
N GLY A 166 7.80 -6.64 7.03
CA GLY A 166 7.36 -7.67 6.08
C GLY A 166 5.83 -7.83 6.05
N ILE A 167 5.19 -7.90 7.23
CA ILE A 167 3.71 -7.90 7.34
C ILE A 167 3.13 -6.63 6.71
N HIS A 168 3.70 -5.46 7.01
CA HIS A 168 3.28 -4.19 6.40
C HIS A 168 3.28 -4.29 4.88
N MET A 169 4.36 -4.78 4.25
CA MET A 169 4.43 -4.96 2.80
C MET A 169 3.37 -5.93 2.27
N VAL A 170 3.19 -7.09 2.91
CA VAL A 170 2.23 -8.12 2.43
C VAL A 170 0.79 -7.60 2.42
N PHE A 171 0.40 -6.86 3.47
CA PHE A 171 -0.97 -6.37 3.62
C PHE A 171 -1.21 -4.98 3.02
N PHE A 172 -0.17 -4.34 2.48
CA PHE A 172 -0.28 -3.00 1.89
C PHE A 172 -1.18 -3.00 0.65
N ASP A 173 -1.98 -1.95 0.48
CA ASP A 173 -2.86 -1.81 -0.68
C ASP A 173 -2.12 -1.20 -1.88
N TYR A 174 -1.70 -2.08 -2.79
CA TYR A 174 -1.05 -1.71 -4.04
C TYR A 174 -2.03 -1.26 -5.15
N GLY A 175 -3.32 -1.09 -4.86
CA GLY A 175 -4.35 -0.76 -5.85
C GLY A 175 -4.81 -1.98 -6.67
N LEU A 176 -4.54 -3.19 -6.18
CA LEU A 176 -5.02 -4.44 -6.76
C LEU A 176 -6.26 -4.90 -5.98
N ARG A 177 -7.31 -5.34 -6.68
CA ARG A 177 -8.49 -5.98 -6.08
C ARG A 177 -8.12 -7.40 -5.59
N ALA A 178 -7.23 -7.50 -4.62
CA ALA A 178 -6.80 -8.76 -4.01
C ALA A 178 -7.47 -8.92 -2.63
N VAL A 179 -7.97 -10.13 -2.37
CA VAL A 179 -8.73 -10.48 -1.15
C VAL A 179 -7.89 -10.39 0.13
N ILE A 180 -6.56 -10.40 0.02
CA ILE A 180 -5.63 -10.49 1.15
C ILE A 180 -5.28 -9.10 1.73
N VAL A 181 -5.58 -8.01 1.03
CA VAL A 181 -5.12 -6.66 1.37
C VAL A 181 -5.94 -6.05 2.52
N SER A 182 -5.27 -5.49 3.53
CA SER A 182 -5.90 -4.74 4.62
C SER A 182 -5.08 -3.50 4.97
N SER A 183 -5.56 -2.34 4.52
CA SER A 183 -4.90 -1.05 4.74
C SER A 183 -4.72 -0.73 6.22
N SER A 184 -5.70 -1.07 7.06
CA SER A 184 -5.61 -0.88 8.51
C SER A 184 -4.57 -1.79 9.16
N LEU A 185 -4.52 -3.07 8.77
CA LEU A 185 -3.52 -4.00 9.31
C LEU A 185 -2.10 -3.59 8.90
N SER A 186 -1.92 -3.23 7.63
CA SER A 186 -0.65 -2.76 7.10
C SER A 186 -0.15 -1.51 7.82
N LEU A 187 -1.00 -0.50 8.02
CA LEU A 187 -0.61 0.73 8.72
C LEU A 187 -0.32 0.47 10.21
N ASN A 188 -1.15 -0.34 10.88
CA ASN A 188 -0.91 -0.70 12.28
C ASN A 188 0.41 -1.46 12.45
N ALA A 189 0.75 -2.36 11.52
CA ALA A 189 2.03 -3.07 11.50
C ALA A 189 3.20 -2.08 11.39
N ALA A 190 3.16 -1.16 10.41
CA ALA A 190 4.23 -0.18 10.24
C ALA A 190 4.41 0.74 11.46
N VAL A 191 3.30 1.22 12.06
CA VAL A 191 3.35 2.04 13.28
C VAL A 191 3.90 1.23 14.45
N PHE A 192 3.50 -0.03 14.60
CA PHE A 192 4.01 -0.90 15.67
C PHE A 192 5.52 -1.17 15.52
N ALA A 193 5.99 -1.47 14.30
CA ALA A 193 7.42 -1.60 14.02
C ALA A 193 8.20 -0.31 14.35
N SER A 194 7.60 0.85 14.07
CA SER A 194 8.18 2.15 14.39
C SER A 194 8.26 2.38 15.91
N VAL A 195 7.26 1.96 16.67
CA VAL A 195 7.27 2.00 18.14
C VAL A 195 8.35 1.08 18.72
N CYS A 196 8.54 -0.12 18.16
CA CYS A 196 9.62 -1.04 18.57
C CYS A 196 10.99 -0.36 18.43
N LEU A 197 11.28 0.26 17.28
CA LEU A 197 12.51 1.00 17.06
C LEU A 197 12.64 2.23 17.95
N ALA A 198 11.54 2.95 18.21
CA ALA A 198 11.56 4.18 19.01
C ALA A 198 12.10 3.95 20.43
N SER A 199 11.87 2.76 21.00
CA SER A 199 12.40 2.39 22.33
C SER A 199 13.93 2.32 22.40
N ARG A 200 14.64 2.38 21.27
CA ARG A 200 16.11 2.42 21.18
C ARG A 200 16.67 3.84 21.06
N LEU A 201 15.81 4.85 20.98
CA LEU A 201 16.23 6.25 20.95
C LEU A 201 16.42 6.80 22.35
N ALA A 202 17.27 7.82 22.50
CA ALA A 202 17.70 8.31 23.80
C ALA A 202 16.60 9.08 24.54
N THR A 203 15.87 9.94 23.83
CA THR A 203 14.88 10.84 24.44
C THR A 203 13.45 10.55 23.99
N PRO A 204 12.43 10.91 24.79
CA PRO A 204 11.04 10.87 24.35
C PRO A 204 10.77 11.78 23.14
N PHE A 205 11.52 12.87 22.98
CA PHE A 205 11.40 13.72 21.81
C PHE A 205 11.86 13.01 20.54
N ASP A 206 12.95 12.23 20.60
CA ASP A 206 13.38 11.41 19.46
C ASP A 206 12.30 10.38 19.06
N THR A 207 11.64 9.78 20.05
CA THR A 207 10.49 8.88 19.83
C THR A 207 9.35 9.60 19.11
N PHE A 208 8.99 10.80 19.55
CA PHE A 208 7.97 11.63 18.89
C PHE A 208 8.32 11.91 17.42
N VAL A 209 9.57 12.28 17.15
CA VAL A 209 10.06 12.59 15.80
C VAL A 209 10.04 11.35 14.91
N LEU A 210 10.47 10.19 15.42
CA LEU A 210 10.43 8.94 14.66
C LEU A 210 9.00 8.50 14.33
N LEU A 211 8.06 8.66 15.25
CA LEU A 211 6.65 8.34 15.01
C LEU A 211 6.00 9.30 14.01
N THR A 212 6.40 10.57 14.05
CA THR A 212 6.02 11.55 13.02
C THR A 212 6.59 11.16 11.65
N CYS A 213 7.84 10.69 11.62
CA CYS A 213 8.49 10.16 10.43
C CYS A 213 7.75 8.94 9.87
N SER A 214 7.31 8.01 10.73
CA SER A 214 6.50 6.84 10.37
C SER A 214 5.20 7.24 9.68
N ILE A 215 4.45 8.19 10.25
CA ILE A 215 3.20 8.66 9.64
C ILE A 215 3.46 9.33 8.28
N LEU A 216 4.53 10.11 8.16
CA LEU A 216 4.90 10.72 6.89
C LEU A 216 5.21 9.67 5.82
N HIS A 217 5.99 8.65 6.16
CA HIS A 217 6.43 7.61 5.22
C HIS A 217 5.35 6.57 4.91
N PHE A 218 4.62 6.07 5.89
CA PHE A 218 3.70 4.93 5.70
C PHE A 218 2.24 5.34 5.45
N LEU A 219 1.87 6.60 5.69
CA LEU A 219 0.51 7.10 5.42
C LEU A 219 0.52 8.22 4.37
N LEU A 220 1.24 9.33 4.62
CA LEU A 220 1.15 10.51 3.74
C LEU A 220 1.84 10.27 2.39
N CYS A 221 3.02 9.64 2.37
CA CYS A 221 3.75 9.38 1.14
C CYS A 221 2.97 8.45 0.18
N PRO A 222 2.41 7.30 0.60
CA PRO A 222 1.66 6.43 -0.31
C PRO A 222 0.37 7.08 -0.82
N LEU A 223 -0.31 7.91 0.00
CA LEU A 223 -1.44 8.71 -0.46
C LEU A 223 -1.03 9.66 -1.60
N LEU A 224 0.14 10.30 -1.49
CA LEU A 224 0.68 11.15 -2.55
C LEU A 224 1.00 10.34 -3.81
N LEU A 225 1.67 9.20 -3.66
CA LEU A 225 2.05 8.34 -4.78
C LEU A 225 0.83 7.77 -5.52
N SER A 226 -0.27 7.50 -4.82
CA SER A 226 -1.52 7.02 -5.43
C SER A 226 -2.08 7.99 -6.48
N LYS A 227 -1.91 9.30 -6.26
CA LYS A 227 -2.30 10.36 -7.21
C LYS A 227 -1.38 10.47 -8.42
N LEU A 228 -0.16 9.94 -8.31
CA LEU A 228 0.82 9.90 -9.38
C LEU A 228 0.92 8.52 -10.04
N SER A 229 -0.10 7.67 -9.89
CA SER A 229 -0.15 6.31 -10.42
C SER A 229 0.05 6.20 -11.95
N ASN A 230 -0.08 7.30 -12.69
CA ASN A 230 0.21 7.38 -14.12
C ASN A 230 1.72 7.36 -14.46
N TYR A 231 2.60 7.67 -13.50
CA TYR A 231 4.05 7.77 -13.71
C TYR A 231 4.87 6.85 -12.78
N PRO A 232 4.51 5.56 -12.63
CA PRO A 232 5.10 4.68 -11.61
C PRO A 232 6.59 4.41 -11.86
N LEU A 233 7.02 4.38 -13.12
CA LEU A 233 8.43 4.13 -13.48
C LEU A 233 9.34 5.29 -13.10
N MET A 234 8.90 6.53 -13.38
CA MET A 234 9.67 7.73 -13.02
C MET A 234 9.85 7.80 -11.50
N ILE A 235 8.77 7.56 -10.76
CA ILE A 235 8.78 7.53 -9.30
C ILE A 235 9.71 6.43 -8.79
N LEU A 236 9.61 5.22 -9.35
CA LEU A 236 10.48 4.10 -8.97
C LEU A 236 11.95 4.45 -9.16
N ILE A 237 12.34 4.99 -10.31
CA ILE A 237 13.74 5.34 -10.60
C ILE A 237 14.24 6.37 -9.59
N ILE A 238 13.47 7.42 -9.32
CA ILE A 238 13.84 8.45 -8.34
C ILE A 238 13.97 7.85 -6.93
N MET A 239 13.00 7.07 -6.48
CA MET A 239 13.02 6.49 -5.13
C MET A 239 14.12 5.46 -4.96
N ALA A 240 14.33 4.58 -5.95
CA ALA A 240 15.36 3.55 -5.90
C ALA A 240 16.77 4.16 -5.94
N THR A 241 17.00 5.19 -6.77
CA THR A 241 18.30 5.88 -6.82
C THR A 241 18.62 6.61 -5.52
N LEU A 242 17.64 7.31 -4.93
CA LEU A 242 17.80 7.96 -3.63
C LEU A 242 18.02 6.94 -2.50
N SER A 243 17.31 5.81 -2.53
CA SER A 243 17.49 4.73 -1.54
C SER A 243 18.87 4.09 -1.65
N LEU A 244 19.34 3.81 -2.87
CA LEU A 244 20.68 3.28 -3.11
C LEU A 244 21.77 4.24 -2.64
N TYR A 245 21.64 5.53 -2.94
CA TYR A 245 22.57 6.55 -2.48
C TYR A 245 22.59 6.63 -0.95
N GLY A 246 21.42 6.68 -0.32
CA GLY A 246 21.30 6.73 1.14
C GLY A 246 21.91 5.51 1.83
N LEU A 247 21.64 4.30 1.32
CA LEU A 247 22.21 3.07 1.84
C LEU A 247 23.73 2.99 1.63
N TYR A 248 24.24 3.49 0.50
CA TYR A 248 25.67 3.48 0.20
C TYR A 248 26.49 4.29 1.21
N GLN A 249 25.90 5.35 1.78
CA GLN A 249 26.55 6.13 2.84
C GLN A 249 26.58 5.40 4.19
N VAL A 250 25.71 4.42 4.39
CA VAL A 250 25.59 3.65 5.64
C VAL A 250 26.44 2.39 5.59
N ASP A 251 26.16 1.51 4.64
CA ASP A 251 26.85 0.23 4.53
C ASP A 251 26.76 -0.36 3.11
N LYS A 252 27.91 -0.78 2.58
CA LYS A 252 28.02 -1.31 1.22
C LYS A 252 27.31 -2.66 1.05
N VAL A 253 27.31 -3.50 2.09
CA VAL A 253 26.68 -4.82 2.03
C VAL A 253 25.16 -4.65 1.93
N LEU A 254 24.59 -3.77 2.75
CA LEU A 254 23.17 -3.44 2.69
C LEU A 254 22.76 -2.83 1.35
N THR A 255 23.59 -1.96 0.76
CA THR A 255 23.38 -1.46 -0.62
C THR A 255 23.35 -2.59 -1.64
N SER A 256 24.29 -3.53 -1.57
CA SER A 256 24.31 -4.68 -2.48
C SER A 256 23.08 -5.57 -2.32
N ILE A 257 22.65 -5.85 -1.08
CA ILE A 257 21.42 -6.61 -0.80
C ILE A 257 20.20 -5.90 -1.39
N PHE A 258 20.08 -4.58 -1.18
CA PHE A 258 18.96 -3.80 -1.70
C PHE A 258 18.96 -3.77 -3.23
N PHE A 259 20.12 -3.57 -3.87
CA PHE A 259 20.26 -3.61 -5.33
C PHE A 259 19.83 -4.96 -5.91
N CYS A 260 20.31 -6.07 -5.33
CA CYS A 260 19.89 -7.41 -5.70
C CYS A 260 18.38 -7.61 -5.51
N SER A 261 17.81 -7.10 -4.42
CA SER A 261 16.37 -7.17 -4.14
C SER A 261 15.54 -6.40 -5.18
N VAL A 262 15.98 -5.21 -5.59
CA VAL A 262 15.34 -4.42 -6.64
C VAL A 262 15.36 -5.17 -7.97
N ILE A 263 16.48 -5.79 -8.35
CA ILE A 263 16.57 -6.62 -9.57
C ILE A 263 15.63 -7.83 -9.46
N PHE A 264 15.66 -8.52 -8.32
CA PHE A 264 14.86 -9.70 -8.08
C PHE A 264 13.36 -9.38 -8.18
N ILE A 265 12.89 -8.36 -7.46
CA ILE A 265 11.47 -7.98 -7.42
C ILE A 265 10.99 -7.47 -8.77
N ASN A 266 11.77 -6.67 -9.50
CA ASN A 266 11.28 -6.03 -10.73
C ASN A 266 11.53 -6.85 -12.00
N PHE A 267 12.52 -7.73 -12.05
CA PHE A 267 12.82 -8.49 -13.27
C PHE A 267 12.58 -9.98 -13.10
N ILE A 268 13.12 -10.58 -12.04
CA ILE A 268 13.04 -12.03 -11.85
C ILE A 268 11.61 -12.44 -11.49
N CYS A 269 10.97 -11.77 -10.53
CA CYS A 269 9.60 -12.08 -10.11
C CYS A 269 8.58 -11.91 -11.25
N PRO A 270 8.53 -10.79 -12.01
CA PRO A 270 7.63 -10.65 -13.15
C PRO A 270 7.90 -11.66 -14.26
N TYR A 271 9.16 -12.00 -14.53
CA TYR A 271 9.50 -13.03 -15.51
C TYR A 271 8.95 -14.40 -15.09
N LEU A 272 9.20 -14.80 -13.85
CA LEU A 272 8.66 -16.05 -13.30
C LEU A 272 7.13 -16.04 -13.26
N PHE A 273 6.54 -14.91 -12.87
CA PHE A 273 5.09 -14.72 -12.83
C PHE A 273 4.47 -14.93 -14.21
N VAL A 274 4.95 -14.24 -15.25
CA VAL A 274 4.42 -14.40 -16.62
C VAL A 274 4.61 -15.83 -17.12
N ARG A 275 5.77 -16.43 -16.87
CA ARG A 275 6.06 -17.81 -17.27
C ARG A 275 5.13 -18.81 -16.57
N TRP A 276 4.84 -18.62 -15.29
CA TRP A 276 3.98 -19.52 -14.52
C TRP A 276 2.50 -19.28 -14.75
N HIS A 277 2.13 -18.03 -15.05
CA HIS A 277 0.76 -17.68 -15.41
C HIS A 277 0.29 -18.41 -16.67
N ALA A 278 1.21 -18.76 -17.59
CA ALA A 278 0.91 -19.59 -18.76
C ALA A 278 0.48 -21.02 -18.42
N TYR A 279 0.77 -21.53 -17.21
CA TYR A 279 0.34 -22.85 -16.75
C TYR A 279 -0.92 -22.78 -15.86
N LYS A 280 -1.57 -21.61 -15.76
CA LYS A 280 -2.78 -21.47 -14.95
C LYS A 280 -3.96 -22.10 -15.67
N ASP A 281 -4.54 -23.13 -15.05
CA ASP A 281 -5.77 -23.77 -15.50
C ASP A 281 -6.96 -23.30 -14.67
N ASN A 282 -7.98 -22.75 -15.34
CA ASN A 282 -9.29 -22.48 -14.76
C ASN A 282 -10.29 -23.46 -15.36
N ILE A 283 -11.07 -24.11 -14.51
CA ILE A 283 -12.14 -25.04 -14.91
C ILE A 283 -13.46 -24.36 -14.57
N TYR A 284 -14.36 -24.35 -15.55
CA TYR A 284 -15.72 -23.85 -15.45
C TYR A 284 -16.69 -24.99 -15.73
N GLY A 285 -17.89 -24.90 -15.17
CA GLY A 285 -18.94 -25.89 -15.38
C GLY A 285 -20.28 -25.47 -14.79
N PRO A 286 -21.30 -26.33 -14.88
CA PRO A 286 -22.67 -26.03 -14.42
C PRO A 286 -22.81 -25.79 -12.91
N TRP A 287 -21.76 -26.07 -12.13
CA TRP A 287 -21.70 -25.82 -10.68
C TRP A 287 -21.16 -24.44 -10.32
N ASP A 288 -20.72 -23.63 -11.30
CA ASP A 288 -20.24 -22.28 -11.04
C ASP A 288 -21.38 -21.38 -10.53
N GLU A 289 -21.03 -20.43 -9.66
CA GLU A 289 -22.00 -19.48 -9.11
C GLU A 289 -22.65 -18.66 -10.24
N ALA A 290 -23.99 -18.60 -10.24
CA ALA A 290 -24.72 -17.82 -11.22
C ALA A 290 -24.41 -16.33 -11.05
N VAL A 291 -23.77 -15.73 -12.07
CA VAL A 291 -23.52 -14.29 -12.11
C VAL A 291 -24.78 -13.60 -12.61
N VAL A 292 -25.44 -12.84 -11.74
CA VAL A 292 -26.58 -11.98 -12.13
C VAL A 292 -26.01 -10.77 -12.84
N GLU A 293 -26.27 -10.63 -14.15
CA GLU A 293 -25.98 -9.39 -14.85
C GLU A 293 -26.99 -8.33 -14.41
N ASP A 294 -26.49 -7.27 -13.75
CA ASP A 294 -27.29 -6.10 -13.43
C ASP A 294 -27.70 -5.44 -14.76
N LEU A 295 -28.94 -5.72 -15.19
CA LEU A 295 -29.59 -5.04 -16.32
C LEU A 295 -29.80 -3.58 -15.93
N GLY A 296 -28.86 -2.71 -16.35
CA GLY A 296 -28.97 -1.26 -16.24
C GLY A 296 -30.05 -0.66 -17.13
#